data_AF-A0A6B3IP18-F1
#
_entry.id   AF-A0A6B3IP18-F1
#
_cell.length_a   1.000
_cell.length_b   1.000
_cell.length_c   1.000
_cell.angle_alpha   90.00
_cell.angle_beta   90.00
_cell.angle_gamma   90.00
#
_symmetry.space_group_name_H-M   'P 1'
#
loop_
_entity.id
_entity.type
_entity.pdbx_description
1 polymer ?
#
loop_
_entity_poly.entity_id
_entity_poly.type
_entity_poly.pdbx_seq_one_letter_code
_entity_poly.pdbx_strand_id
1 'polypeptide(L)'
;MDGNTLRASVSVKGVPADWAALPRETAALLVEFRAPDEAGQEAFEEAAAGVMRGLDLVVPAASVTNAFTRDAGTIAGYWKARKAFVTAVGGSRPSGTTLITEDFAVPPDRLADACEALLELQSRHGFDAAVAGHAAHGN
;
A
#
# COMPACT_ATOMS: atom_id res chain seq x y z
N MET A 1 -0.42 -2.25 1.15
CA MET A 1 -1.61 -2.17 0.27
C MET A 1 -1.35 -3.09 -0.89
N ASP A 2 -2.25 -4.01 -1.18
CA ASP A 2 -2.15 -4.88 -2.34
C ASP A 2 -2.52 -4.16 -3.66
N GLY A 3 -2.33 -4.84 -4.78
CA GLY A 3 -2.61 -4.30 -6.10
C GLY A 3 -4.09 -3.91 -6.30
N ASN A 4 -5.02 -4.65 -5.70
CA ASN A 4 -6.46 -4.32 -5.80
C ASN A 4 -6.78 -3.02 -5.06
N THR A 5 -6.19 -2.82 -3.89
CA THR A 5 -6.29 -1.56 -3.15
C THR A 5 -5.70 -0.40 -3.95
N LEU A 6 -4.53 -0.59 -4.59
CA LEU A 6 -3.90 0.44 -5.42
C LEU A 6 -4.78 0.81 -6.62
N ARG A 7 -5.32 -0.19 -7.33
CA ARG A 7 -6.27 0.00 -8.44
C ARG A 7 -7.52 0.77 -8.01
N ALA A 8 -8.14 0.42 -6.89
CA ALA A 8 -9.31 1.13 -6.40
C ALA A 8 -8.98 2.60 -6.03
N SER A 9 -7.79 2.84 -5.48
CA SER A 9 -7.35 4.14 -5.01
C SER A 9 -7.24 5.20 -6.11
N VAL A 10 -7.14 4.84 -7.40
CA VAL A 10 -7.09 5.82 -8.51
C VAL A 10 -8.37 6.65 -8.64
N SER A 11 -9.48 6.19 -8.04
CA SER A 11 -10.73 6.97 -7.95
C SER A 11 -10.61 8.16 -6.98
N VAL A 12 -9.59 8.18 -6.12
CA VAL A 12 -9.35 9.24 -5.14
C VAL A 12 -8.67 10.42 -5.85
N LYS A 13 -9.28 11.61 -5.76
CA LYS A 13 -8.72 12.84 -6.35
C LYS A 13 -7.27 13.07 -5.94
N GLY A 14 -6.37 13.12 -6.92
CA GLY A 14 -4.94 13.36 -6.72
C GLY A 14 -4.10 12.09 -6.62
N VAL A 15 -4.72 10.90 -6.61
CA VAL A 15 -3.99 9.64 -6.81
C VAL A 15 -3.70 9.48 -8.31
N PRO A 16 -2.45 9.16 -8.69
CA PRO A 16 -2.09 8.94 -10.08
C PRO A 16 -2.85 7.78 -10.74
N ALA A 17 -3.25 7.96 -12.00
CA ALA A 17 -4.03 6.96 -12.72
C ALA A 17 -3.21 5.73 -13.17
N ASP A 18 -1.88 5.87 -13.28
CA ASP A 18 -0.98 4.79 -13.69
C ASP A 18 -0.90 3.65 -12.66
N TRP A 19 -1.29 3.89 -11.40
CA TRP A 19 -1.40 2.85 -10.38
C TRP A 19 -2.38 1.74 -10.79
N ALA A 20 -3.35 2.05 -11.65
CA ALA A 20 -4.29 1.06 -12.17
C ALA A 20 -3.64 0.02 -13.09
N ALA A 21 -2.50 0.37 -13.70
CA ALA A 21 -1.77 -0.46 -14.65
C ALA A 21 -0.62 -1.26 -14.02
N LEU A 22 -0.38 -1.09 -12.70
CA LEU A 22 0.64 -1.87 -11.99
C LEU A 22 0.29 -3.37 -12.03
N PRO A 23 1.31 -4.26 -12.03
CA PRO A 23 1.10 -5.71 -11.96
C PRO A 23 0.13 -6.11 -10.86
N ARG A 24 -0.67 -7.15 -11.09
CA ARG A 24 -1.77 -7.53 -10.18
C ARG A 24 -1.25 -7.88 -8.79
N GLU A 25 -0.08 -8.54 -8.75
CA GLU A 25 0.64 -9.06 -7.60
C GLU A 25 1.44 -7.98 -6.85
N THR A 26 1.39 -6.72 -7.31
CA THR A 26 2.11 -5.61 -6.67
C THR A 26 1.65 -5.43 -5.22
N ALA A 27 2.61 -5.28 -4.31
CA ALA A 27 2.38 -4.74 -2.98
C ALA A 27 3.08 -3.39 -2.85
N ALA A 28 2.42 -2.42 -2.23
CA ALA A 28 2.99 -1.12 -1.88
C ALA A 28 3.05 -0.94 -0.37
N LEU A 29 4.20 -0.44 0.09
CA LEU A 29 4.43 0.01 1.46
C LEU A 29 4.54 1.54 1.47
N LEU A 30 3.81 2.17 2.39
CA LEU A 30 4.02 3.57 2.74
C LEU A 30 4.79 3.59 4.06
N VAL A 31 6.02 4.06 4.02
CA VAL A 31 6.93 4.11 5.18
C VAL A 31 7.26 5.57 5.47
N GLU A 32 7.13 5.96 6.73
CA GLU A 32 7.43 7.30 7.22
C GLU A 32 8.46 7.21 8.35
N PHE A 33 9.51 8.02 8.25
CA PHE A 33 10.51 8.19 9.31
C PHE A 33 10.30 9.54 9.99
N ARG A 34 10.47 9.56 11.32
CA ARG A 34 10.45 10.79 12.12
C ARG A 34 11.65 10.76 13.06
N ALA A 35 12.49 11.77 12.96
CA ALA A 35 13.62 11.97 13.86
C ALA A 35 13.48 13.32 14.60
N PRO A 36 14.06 13.46 15.81
CA PRO A 36 14.05 14.71 16.56
C PRO A 36 15.00 15.77 15.97
N ASP A 37 15.92 15.36 15.10
CA ASP A 37 16.93 16.20 14.46
C ASP A 37 17.30 15.69 13.06
N GLU A 38 18.06 16.52 12.34
CA GLU A 38 18.51 16.25 10.98
C GLU A 38 19.43 15.02 10.90
N ALA A 39 20.32 14.85 11.89
CA ALA A 39 21.27 13.73 11.90
C ALA A 39 20.56 12.37 12.02
N GLY A 40 19.52 12.28 12.87
CA GLY A 40 18.69 11.08 12.96
C GLY A 40 17.87 10.83 11.69
N GLN A 41 17.42 11.89 11.02
CA GLN A 41 16.69 11.78 9.77
C GLN A 41 17.59 11.24 8.64
N GLU A 42 18.80 11.78 8.51
CA GLU A 42 19.83 11.29 7.57
C GLU A 42 20.19 9.83 7.83
N ALA A 43 20.33 9.43 9.10
CA ALA A 43 20.61 8.04 9.46
C ALA A 43 19.49 7.07 9.04
N PHE A 44 18.22 7.46 9.18
CA PHE A 44 17.11 6.65 8.67
C PHE A 44 17.10 6.56 7.15
N GLU A 45 17.38 7.67 6.45
CA GLU A 45 17.43 7.71 4.98
C GLU A 45 18.55 6.82 4.44
N GLU A 46 19.74 6.83 5.06
CA GLU A 46 20.85 5.96 4.69
C GLU A 46 20.51 4.48 4.91
N ALA A 47 19.95 4.13 6.07
CA ALA A 47 19.55 2.77 6.38
C ALA A 47 18.47 2.26 5.40
N ALA A 48 17.47 3.09 5.12
CA ALA A 48 16.41 2.76 4.18
C ALA A 48 16.95 2.59 2.76
N ALA A 49 17.84 3.47 2.30
CA ALA A 49 18.53 3.31 1.01
C ALA A 49 19.34 2.01 0.95
N GLY A 50 19.91 1.57 2.08
CA GLY A 50 20.55 0.26 2.24
C GLY A 50 19.63 -0.91 1.94
N VAL A 51 18.46 -0.92 2.58
CA VAL A 51 17.43 -1.96 2.38
C VAL A 51 16.89 -1.96 0.95
N MET A 52 16.59 -0.78 0.40
CA MET A 52 16.00 -0.63 -0.93
C MET A 52 16.86 -1.21 -2.06
N ARG A 53 18.19 -1.22 -1.91
CA ARG A 53 19.11 -1.84 -2.89
C ARG A 53 18.94 -3.35 -3.02
N GLY A 54 18.38 -4.01 -2.00
CA GLY A 54 18.15 -5.46 -2.00
C GLY A 54 16.73 -5.87 -2.39
N LEU A 55 15.86 -4.93 -2.75
CA LEU A 55 14.47 -5.21 -3.09
C LEU A 55 14.24 -5.19 -4.61
N ASP A 56 13.45 -6.14 -5.09
CA ASP A 56 12.95 -6.15 -6.47
C ASP A 56 11.75 -5.20 -6.58
N LEU A 57 12.04 -3.95 -6.94
CA LEU A 57 11.03 -2.89 -7.04
C LEU A 57 10.28 -2.95 -8.38
N VAL A 58 8.98 -2.64 -8.35
CA VAL A 58 8.17 -2.53 -9.57
C VAL A 58 8.55 -1.26 -10.33
N VAL A 59 9.19 -1.43 -11.49
CA VAL A 59 9.62 -0.35 -12.38
C VAL A 59 9.41 -0.73 -13.87
N PRO A 60 9.09 0.24 -14.76
CA PRO A 60 8.79 1.64 -14.45
C PRO A 60 7.37 1.81 -13.90
N ALA A 61 7.20 2.76 -12.99
CA ALA A 61 5.91 3.29 -12.58
C ALA A 61 5.99 4.83 -12.70
N ALA A 62 5.24 5.42 -13.63
CA ALA A 62 5.50 6.78 -14.10
C ALA A 62 5.34 7.85 -13.00
N SER A 63 4.44 7.61 -12.04
CA SER A 63 4.12 8.55 -10.98
C SER A 63 4.86 8.32 -9.65
N VAL A 64 5.64 7.24 -9.54
CA VAL A 64 6.35 6.87 -8.31
C VAL A 64 7.78 6.45 -8.62
N THR A 65 8.73 7.08 -7.95
CA THR A 65 10.17 6.83 -8.14
C THR A 65 10.70 5.67 -7.32
N ASN A 66 9.86 5.09 -6.44
CA ASN A 66 10.28 4.15 -5.39
C ASN A 66 11.43 4.68 -4.51
N ALA A 67 11.57 6.00 -4.39
CA ALA A 67 12.54 6.64 -3.51
C ALA A 67 11.85 7.30 -2.32
N PHE A 68 12.56 7.40 -1.19
CA PHE A 68 12.14 8.24 -0.08
C PHE A 68 12.22 9.72 -0.47
N THR A 69 11.34 10.54 0.09
CA THR A 69 11.24 11.96 -0.22
C THR A 69 10.92 12.76 1.04
N ARG A 70 11.38 14.01 1.05
CA ARG A 70 11.03 15.02 2.07
C ARG A 70 10.01 16.04 1.55
N ASP A 71 9.58 15.92 0.29
CA ASP A 71 8.61 16.84 -0.28
C ASP A 71 7.24 16.66 0.39
N ALA A 72 6.82 17.69 1.13
CA ALA A 72 5.58 17.67 1.91
C ALA A 72 4.34 17.44 1.04
N GLY A 73 4.33 17.92 -0.21
CA GLY A 73 3.22 17.72 -1.14
C GLY A 73 3.07 16.25 -1.54
N THR A 74 4.17 15.61 -1.90
CA THR A 74 4.24 14.19 -2.25
C THR A 74 3.86 13.31 -1.06
N ILE A 75 4.42 13.58 0.12
CA ILE A 75 4.09 12.88 1.37
C ILE A 75 2.60 12.97 1.67
N ALA A 76 2.02 14.18 1.59
CA ALA A 76 0.60 14.40 1.82
C ALA A 76 -0.27 13.64 0.80
N GLY A 77 0.16 13.57 -0.46
CA GLY A 77 -0.48 12.79 -1.52
C GLY A 77 -0.54 11.30 -1.19
N TYR A 78 0.58 10.70 -0.78
CA TYR A 78 0.62 9.28 -0.40
C TYR A 78 -0.23 8.98 0.83
N TRP A 79 -0.17 9.82 1.87
CA TRP A 79 -1.04 9.67 3.03
C TRP A 79 -2.51 9.85 2.71
N LYS A 80 -2.85 10.73 1.77
CA LYS A 80 -4.23 10.88 1.29
C LYS A 80 -4.72 9.60 0.62
N ALA A 81 -3.91 8.99 -0.25
CA ALA A 81 -4.22 7.71 -0.86
C ALA A 81 -4.44 6.62 0.21
N ARG A 82 -3.49 6.49 1.15
CA ARG A 82 -3.54 5.48 2.23
C ARG A 82 -4.73 5.67 3.18
N LYS A 83 -5.25 6.88 3.38
CA LYS A 83 -6.43 7.13 4.23
C LYS A 83 -7.75 6.89 3.51
N ALA A 84 -7.78 7.13 2.20
CA ALA A 84 -9.02 7.07 1.41
C ALA A 84 -9.32 5.68 0.82
N PHE A 85 -8.42 4.71 1.00
CA PHE A 85 -8.54 3.41 0.33
C PHE A 85 -9.85 2.66 0.64
N VAL A 86 -10.34 2.68 1.89
CA VAL A 86 -11.58 1.98 2.25
C VAL A 86 -12.77 2.55 1.49
N THR A 87 -12.87 3.88 1.42
CA THR A 87 -13.90 4.57 0.64
C THR A 87 -13.76 4.27 -0.85
N ALA A 88 -12.53 4.21 -1.36
CA ALA A 88 -12.25 3.92 -2.77
C ALA A 88 -12.66 2.48 -3.15
N VAL A 89 -12.25 1.49 -2.35
CA VAL A 89 -12.63 0.08 -2.52
C VAL A 89 -14.15 -0.06 -2.42
N GLY A 90 -14.76 0.49 -1.37
CA GLY A 90 -16.22 0.45 -1.17
C GLY A 90 -17.02 1.18 -2.25
N GLY A 91 -16.46 2.19 -2.90
CA GLY A 91 -17.08 2.90 -4.02
C GLY A 91 -16.91 2.21 -5.37
N SER A 92 -15.88 1.38 -5.54
CA SER A 92 -15.58 0.66 -6.78
C SER A 92 -16.41 -0.62 -6.98
N ARG A 93 -17.09 -1.08 -5.93
CA ARG A 93 -17.88 -2.32 -5.96
C ARG A 93 -19.09 -2.23 -6.90
N PRO A 94 -19.57 -3.37 -7.42
CA PRO A 94 -20.79 -3.40 -8.24
C PRO A 94 -22.03 -2.91 -7.48
N SER A 95 -22.97 -2.30 -8.20
CA SER A 95 -24.26 -1.90 -7.63
C SER A 95 -25.03 -3.10 -7.07
N GLY A 96 -25.72 -2.91 -5.95
CA GLY A 96 -26.48 -3.99 -5.27
C GLY A 96 -25.65 -4.93 -4.41
N THR A 97 -24.33 -4.74 -4.31
CA THR A 97 -23.45 -5.52 -3.40
C THR A 97 -23.32 -4.87 -2.03
N THR A 98 -22.60 -5.50 -1.10
CA THR A 98 -22.16 -4.90 0.16
C THR A 98 -20.65 -5.05 0.32
N LEU A 99 -20.00 -4.06 0.92
CA LEU A 99 -18.61 -4.19 1.34
C LEU A 99 -18.60 -4.90 2.70
N ILE A 100 -17.84 -5.98 2.82
CA ILE A 100 -17.52 -6.63 4.09
C ILE A 100 -16.08 -6.24 4.44
N THR A 101 -15.86 -5.76 5.66
CA THR A 101 -14.53 -5.42 6.17
C THR A 101 -14.25 -6.29 7.37
N GLU A 102 -13.12 -6.98 7.34
CA GLU A 102 -12.62 -7.77 8.45
C GLU A 102 -11.24 -7.25 8.85
N ASP A 103 -10.93 -7.37 10.14
CA ASP A 103 -9.67 -6.93 10.72
C ASP A 103 -8.94 -8.14 11.31
N PHE A 104 -7.73 -8.42 10.81
CA PHE A 104 -6.95 -9.59 11.19
C PHE A 104 -5.67 -9.15 11.89
N ALA A 105 -5.27 -9.92 12.90
CA ALA A 105 -3.96 -9.79 13.53
C ALA A 105 -3.21 -11.12 13.39
N VAL A 106 -2.00 -11.05 12.85
CA VAL A 106 -1.11 -12.19 12.65
C VAL A 106 0.28 -11.85 13.19
N PRO A 107 1.11 -12.86 13.52
CA PRO A 107 2.52 -12.61 13.79
C PRO A 107 3.16 -11.80 12.63
N PRO A 108 3.90 -10.71 12.90
CA PRO A 108 4.43 -9.84 11.83
C PRO A 108 5.30 -10.58 10.81
N ASP A 109 6.03 -11.61 11.23
CA ASP A 109 6.84 -12.49 10.39
C ASP A 109 6.00 -13.40 9.47
N ARG A 110 4.70 -13.54 9.73
CA ARG A 110 3.73 -14.32 8.92
C ARG A 110 2.80 -13.43 8.11
N LEU A 111 2.98 -12.11 8.12
CA LEU A 111 2.08 -11.17 7.46
C LEU A 111 2.01 -11.39 5.94
N ALA A 112 3.15 -11.62 5.28
CA ALA A 112 3.18 -11.85 3.84
C ALA A 112 2.35 -13.09 3.46
N ASP A 113 2.59 -14.22 4.13
CA ASP A 113 1.82 -15.46 3.97
C ASP A 113 0.32 -15.22 4.20
N ALA A 114 -0.03 -14.47 5.25
CA ALA A 114 -1.41 -14.19 5.59
C ALA A 114 -2.11 -13.36 4.51
N CYS A 115 -1.46 -12.32 3.98
CA CYS A 115 -1.98 -11.52 2.89
C CYS A 115 -2.28 -12.37 1.65
N GLU A 116 -1.35 -13.25 1.26
CA GLU A 116 -1.55 -14.16 0.12
C GLU A 116 -2.71 -15.13 0.36
N ALA A 117 -2.74 -15.78 1.53
CA ALA A 117 -3.78 -16.73 1.88
C ALA A 117 -5.18 -16.09 1.95
N LEU A 118 -5.28 -14.86 2.47
CA LEU A 118 -6.53 -14.09 2.53
C LEU A 118 -7.02 -13.69 1.14
N LEU A 119 -6.12 -13.30 0.24
CA LEU A 119 -6.48 -13.01 -1.16
C LEU A 119 -6.98 -14.26 -1.87
N GLU A 120 -6.30 -15.40 -1.70
CA GLU A 120 -6.70 -16.68 -2.28
C GLU A 120 -8.04 -17.17 -1.72
N LEU A 121 -8.24 -17.09 -0.40
CA LEU A 121 -9.49 -17.47 0.26
C LEU A 121 -10.67 -16.68 -0.29
N GLN A 122 -10.55 -15.35 -0.35
CA GLN A 122 -11.61 -14.49 -0.86
C GLN A 122 -11.91 -14.77 -2.34
N SER A 123 -10.87 -14.93 -3.16
CA SER A 123 -11.03 -15.27 -4.58
C SER A 123 -11.75 -16.61 -4.78
N ARG A 124 -11.44 -17.64 -3.97
CA ARG A 124 -12.13 -18.95 -4.01
C ARG A 124 -13.62 -18.86 -3.71
N HIS A 125 -14.04 -17.87 -2.91
CA HIS A 125 -15.44 -17.64 -2.57
C HIS A 125 -16.12 -16.57 -3.44
N GLY A 126 -15.47 -16.12 -4.52
CA GLY A 126 -16.05 -15.18 -5.47
C GLY A 126 -16.06 -13.72 -5.01
N PHE A 127 -15.21 -13.36 -4.04
CA PHE A 127 -15.04 -11.98 -3.60
C PHE A 127 -13.92 -11.28 -4.36
N ASP A 128 -14.17 -10.02 -4.74
CA ASP A 128 -13.13 -9.10 -5.21
C ASP A 128 -12.35 -8.57 -4.00
N ALA A 129 -11.31 -9.30 -3.62
CA ALA A 129 -10.53 -9.06 -2.42
C ALA A 129 -9.66 -7.81 -2.52
N ALA A 130 -9.50 -7.07 -1.42
CA ALA A 130 -8.46 -6.06 -1.27
C ALA A 130 -7.85 -6.19 0.13
N VAL A 131 -6.52 -6.25 0.21
CA VAL A 131 -5.79 -6.37 1.48
C VAL A 131 -4.91 -5.15 1.71
N ALA A 132 -5.13 -4.48 2.83
CA ALA A 132 -4.31 -3.37 3.29
C ALA A 132 -4.39 -3.24 4.81
N GLY A 133 -3.29 -2.84 5.44
CA GLY A 133 -3.20 -2.76 6.89
C GLY A 133 -1.97 -2.01 7.38
N HIS A 134 -1.55 -2.32 8.59
CA HIS A 134 -0.38 -1.80 9.28
C HIS A 134 0.68 -2.90 9.37
N ALA A 135 1.49 -3.00 8.32
CA ALA A 135 2.40 -4.13 8.16
C ALA A 135 3.38 -4.33 9.33
N ALA A 136 3.90 -3.24 9.89
CA ALA A 136 4.80 -3.28 11.04
C ALA A 136 4.17 -3.89 12.31
N HIS A 137 2.84 -3.95 12.39
CA HIS A 137 2.10 -4.48 13.53
C HIS A 137 1.42 -5.83 13.25
N GLY A 138 1.70 -6.44 12.08
CA GLY A 138 1.07 -7.71 11.71
C GLY A 138 -0.44 -7.60 11.53
N ASN A 139 -0.91 -6.48 10.99
CA ASN A 139 -2.32 -6.14 10.79
C ASN A 139 -2.59 -5.77 9.34
#